data_AF-A0A439CVR6-F1
#
_entry.id   AF-A0A439CVR6-F1
#
_cell.length_a   1.000
_cell.length_b   1.000
_cell.length_c   1.000
_cell.angle_alpha   90.00
_cell.angle_beta   90.00
_cell.angle_gamma   90.00
#
_symmetry.space_group_name_H-M   'P 1'
#
loop_
_entity.id
_entity.type
_entity.pdbx_description
1 polymer ?
#
loop_
_entity_poly.entity_id
_entity_poly.type
_entity_poly.pdbx_seq_one_letter_code
_entity_poly.pdbx_strand_id
1 'polypeptide(L)'
;ESGHVDAVDPGAPDYGAPYTLSQAQQHLSASPVGKRITWHHATPQEFLSTTDSDWDVAVLAHCIWYFASERELEDILAALHGRVKRLCIAEYALHASEKAAIPHVLAVLARGSLESYKEESVENVRSPLSPSAIKTAAGRSRWECTHESTIVPEVGLLDGSWEVGTVMSDDFLHEVDNVVSNEKTRAVIASAREATAAAVSALDGAKVRTMDVWVASFSPSAP
;
A
#
# COMPACT_ATOMS: atom_id res chain seq x y z
N GLU A 1 -10.87 -15.98 25.34
CA GLU A 1 -11.09 -15.71 23.90
C GLU A 1 -10.15 -16.60 23.09
N SER A 2 -10.61 -17.13 21.95
CA SER A 2 -9.92 -18.12 21.12
C SER A 2 -9.60 -17.62 19.70
N GLY A 3 -9.68 -16.31 19.46
CA GLY A 3 -9.33 -15.73 18.16
C GLY A 3 -7.83 -15.89 17.87
N HIS A 4 -7.49 -15.95 16.58
CA HIS A 4 -6.13 -16.16 16.09
C HIS A 4 -5.88 -15.33 14.82
N VAL A 5 -4.63 -14.97 14.56
CA VAL A 5 -4.17 -14.19 13.42
C VAL A 5 -2.99 -14.89 12.77
N ASP A 6 -3.11 -15.15 11.47
CA ASP A 6 -1.98 -15.47 10.59
C ASP A 6 -1.48 -14.16 9.98
N ALA A 7 -0.32 -13.69 10.43
CA ALA A 7 0.30 -12.45 9.97
C ALA A 7 1.37 -12.79 8.93
N VAL A 8 1.17 -12.36 7.69
CA VAL A 8 2.00 -12.71 6.53
C VAL A 8 2.75 -11.46 6.07
N ASP A 9 4.07 -11.54 5.97
CA ASP A 9 4.92 -10.43 5.53
C ASP A 9 6.20 -11.01 4.87
N PRO A 10 6.56 -10.64 3.63
CA PRO A 10 7.78 -11.11 2.97
C PRO A 10 9.05 -10.33 3.39
N GLY A 11 8.92 -9.25 4.17
CA GLY A 11 10.00 -8.39 4.61
C GLY A 11 11.10 -9.14 5.36
N ALA A 12 12.35 -8.80 5.08
CA ALA A 12 13.49 -9.46 5.71
C ALA A 12 13.44 -9.28 7.25
N PRO A 13 13.70 -10.33 8.06
CA PRO A 13 13.57 -10.24 9.51
C PRO A 13 14.46 -9.17 10.16
N ASP A 14 15.58 -8.82 9.54
CA ASP A 14 16.54 -7.80 9.95
C ASP A 14 16.29 -6.41 9.33
N TYR A 15 15.26 -6.26 8.49
CA TYR A 15 14.83 -4.98 7.95
C TYR A 15 14.23 -4.08 9.03
N GLY A 16 14.52 -2.78 8.97
CA GLY A 16 13.94 -1.74 9.83
C GLY A 16 14.89 -1.19 10.90
N ALA A 17 14.70 0.09 11.21
CA ALA A 17 15.39 0.80 12.30
C ALA A 17 14.43 1.83 12.93
N PRO A 18 14.52 2.13 14.24
CA PRO A 18 15.52 1.64 15.21
C PRO A 18 15.28 0.19 15.69
N TYR A 19 14.15 -0.41 15.34
CA TYR A 19 13.85 -1.81 15.60
C TYR A 19 13.63 -2.54 14.28
N THR A 20 14.19 -3.74 14.18
CA THR A 20 13.97 -4.64 13.05
C THR A 20 12.57 -5.27 13.12
N LEU A 21 12.08 -5.79 11.99
CA LEU A 21 10.82 -6.52 11.91
C LEU A 21 10.78 -7.69 12.91
N SER A 22 11.84 -8.49 13.00
CA SER A 22 11.91 -9.60 13.94
C SER A 22 11.84 -9.13 15.40
N GLN A 23 12.51 -8.02 15.74
CA GLN A 23 12.43 -7.45 17.09
C GLN A 23 11.02 -6.96 17.43
N ALA A 24 10.33 -6.32 16.48
CA ALA A 24 8.95 -5.88 16.65
C ALA A 24 7.98 -7.06 16.81
N GLN A 25 8.13 -8.10 15.98
CA GLN A 25 7.33 -9.33 16.06
C GLN A 25 7.55 -10.05 17.40
N GLN A 26 8.80 -10.19 17.86
CA GLN A 26 9.13 -10.77 19.17
C GLN A 26 8.50 -9.99 20.32
N HIS A 27 8.53 -8.64 20.24
CA HIS A 27 7.89 -7.79 21.24
C HIS A 27 6.37 -8.04 21.29
N LEU A 28 5.69 -8.12 20.14
CA LEU A 28 4.27 -8.44 20.06
C LEU A 28 3.96 -9.87 20.52
N SER A 29 4.81 -10.84 20.20
CA SER A 29 4.68 -12.23 20.66
C SER A 29 4.82 -12.37 22.19
N ALA A 30 5.56 -11.48 22.85
CA ALA A 30 5.67 -11.42 24.30
C ALA A 30 4.48 -10.70 24.98
N SER A 31 3.61 -10.04 24.21
CA SER A 31 2.46 -9.30 24.72
C SER A 31 1.29 -10.22 25.12
N PRO A 32 0.24 -9.71 25.81
CA PRO A 32 -0.95 -10.49 26.16
C PRO A 32 -1.68 -11.15 24.97
N VAL A 33 -1.51 -10.62 23.76
CA VAL A 33 -2.13 -11.18 22.53
C VAL A 33 -1.18 -12.08 21.74
N GLY A 34 0.10 -12.15 22.10
CA GLY A 34 1.13 -12.81 21.29
C GLY A 34 0.88 -14.29 21.02
N LYS A 35 0.23 -15.01 21.96
CA LYS A 35 -0.18 -16.42 21.77
C LYS A 35 -1.25 -16.61 20.69
N ARG A 36 -1.83 -15.53 20.17
CA ARG A 36 -2.89 -15.51 19.14
C ARG A 36 -2.34 -15.10 17.78
N ILE A 37 -1.02 -14.96 17.63
CA ILE A 37 -0.40 -14.52 16.38
C ILE A 37 0.55 -15.61 15.92
N THR A 38 0.42 -16.03 14.67
CA THR A 38 1.41 -16.82 13.95
C THR A 38 1.99 -15.95 12.84
N TRP A 39 3.30 -15.79 12.84
CA TRP A 39 4.03 -15.00 11.85
C TRP A 39 4.50 -15.91 10.72
N HIS A 40 4.26 -15.50 9.48
CA HIS A 40 4.65 -16.21 8.28
C HIS A 40 5.53 -15.29 7.44
N HIS A 41 6.82 -15.62 7.34
CA HIS A 41 7.75 -14.91 6.45
C HIS A 41 7.58 -15.45 5.03
N ALA A 42 6.64 -14.87 4.30
CA ALA A 42 6.22 -15.33 2.97
C ALA A 42 5.48 -14.20 2.24
N THR A 43 5.42 -14.27 0.92
CA THR A 43 4.42 -13.52 0.15
C THR A 43 3.02 -14.08 0.41
N PRO A 44 1.94 -13.29 0.20
CA PRO A 44 0.58 -13.79 0.35
C PRO A 44 0.30 -15.04 -0.51
N GLN A 45 0.80 -15.07 -1.75
CA GLN A 45 0.61 -16.19 -2.67
C GLN A 45 1.33 -17.46 -2.20
N GLU A 46 2.58 -17.34 -1.75
CA GLU A 46 3.33 -18.45 -1.17
C GLU A 46 2.58 -19.02 0.04
N PHE A 47 2.21 -18.17 1.00
CA PHE A 47 1.48 -18.60 2.19
C PHE A 47 0.17 -19.34 1.81
N LEU A 48 -0.67 -18.72 0.99
CA LEU A 48 -1.97 -19.28 0.59
C LEU A 48 -1.85 -20.61 -0.16
N SER A 49 -0.72 -20.85 -0.86
CA SER A 49 -0.45 -22.11 -1.55
C SER A 49 -0.06 -23.27 -0.62
N THR A 50 0.42 -22.97 0.59
CA THR A 50 0.90 -23.98 1.56
C THR A 50 -0.18 -24.50 2.52
N THR A 51 -1.38 -23.94 2.48
CA THR A 51 -2.45 -24.25 3.43
C THR A 51 -3.80 -24.27 2.73
N ASP A 52 -4.72 -25.09 3.25
CA ASP A 52 -6.14 -25.13 2.90
C ASP A 52 -7.02 -24.53 4.01
N SER A 53 -6.44 -23.73 4.91
CA SER A 53 -7.18 -23.06 5.99
C SER A 53 -8.26 -22.13 5.45
N ASP A 54 -9.32 -21.98 6.27
CA ASP A 54 -10.37 -20.99 6.11
C ASP A 54 -10.26 -19.91 7.20
N TRP A 55 -10.69 -18.69 6.88
CA TRP A 55 -10.67 -17.55 7.79
C TRP A 55 -12.01 -16.83 7.85
N ASP A 56 -12.31 -16.25 9.02
CA ASP A 56 -13.46 -15.37 9.16
C ASP A 56 -13.25 -14.03 8.43
N VAL A 57 -12.02 -13.51 8.45
CA VAL A 57 -11.67 -12.22 7.83
C VAL A 57 -10.26 -12.28 7.24
N ALA A 58 -10.08 -11.75 6.03
CA ALA A 58 -8.77 -11.36 5.50
C ALA A 58 -8.66 -9.83 5.48
N VAL A 59 -7.48 -9.31 5.82
CA VAL A 59 -7.24 -7.86 5.90
C VAL A 59 -6.02 -7.51 5.06
N LEU A 60 -6.18 -6.55 4.15
CA LEU A 60 -5.08 -5.89 3.42
C LEU A 60 -5.05 -4.43 3.85
N ALA A 61 -4.04 -4.02 4.60
CA ALA A 61 -3.91 -2.66 5.11
C ALA A 61 -2.57 -2.06 4.66
N HIS A 62 -2.60 -1.01 3.84
CA HIS A 62 -1.43 -0.27 3.34
C HIS A 62 -0.31 -1.15 2.77
N CYS A 63 -0.71 -2.19 2.03
CA CYS A 63 0.20 -3.15 1.41
C CYS A 63 -0.11 -3.38 -0.07
N ILE A 64 -1.24 -2.91 -0.58
CA ILE A 64 -1.63 -3.16 -1.97
C ILE A 64 -0.70 -2.42 -2.92
N TRP A 65 -0.28 -1.21 -2.55
CA TRP A 65 0.68 -0.45 -3.34
C TRP A 65 2.07 -1.08 -3.43
N TYR A 66 2.37 -2.05 -2.56
CA TYR A 66 3.62 -2.80 -2.56
C TYR A 66 3.59 -3.98 -3.54
N PHE A 67 2.43 -4.32 -4.09
CA PHE A 67 2.32 -5.36 -5.11
C PHE A 67 2.87 -4.87 -6.44
N ALA A 68 3.42 -5.79 -7.24
CA ALA A 68 4.02 -5.49 -8.53
C ALA A 68 3.00 -4.95 -9.53
N SER A 69 1.74 -5.37 -9.42
CA SER A 69 0.69 -5.05 -10.39
C SER A 69 -0.72 -5.29 -9.85
N GLU A 70 -1.71 -4.78 -10.58
CA GLU A 70 -3.13 -5.13 -10.39
C GLU A 70 -3.38 -6.64 -10.48
N ARG A 71 -2.64 -7.35 -11.34
CA ARG A 71 -2.76 -8.80 -11.50
C ARG A 71 -2.34 -9.56 -10.24
N GLU A 72 -1.29 -9.11 -9.56
CA GLU A 72 -0.87 -9.73 -8.30
C GLU A 72 -1.95 -9.60 -7.23
N LEU A 73 -2.62 -8.44 -7.15
CA LEU A 73 -3.79 -8.26 -6.30
C LEU A 73 -4.92 -9.23 -6.70
N GLU A 74 -5.27 -9.32 -7.98
CA GLU A 74 -6.32 -10.24 -8.47
C GLU A 74 -6.00 -11.70 -8.09
N ASP A 75 -4.76 -12.16 -8.26
CA ASP A 75 -4.35 -13.52 -7.94
C ASP A 75 -4.50 -13.80 -6.42
N ILE A 76 -4.12 -12.84 -5.57
CA ILE A 76 -4.31 -12.93 -4.11
C ILE A 76 -5.80 -12.99 -3.75
N LEU A 77 -6.61 -12.08 -4.30
CA LEU A 77 -8.04 -12.02 -4.03
C LEU A 77 -8.77 -13.28 -4.52
N ALA A 78 -8.37 -13.83 -5.66
CA ALA A 78 -8.90 -15.08 -6.18
C ALA A 78 -8.54 -16.27 -5.30
N ALA A 79 -7.31 -16.32 -4.76
CA ALA A 79 -6.88 -17.37 -3.85
C ALA A 79 -7.60 -17.34 -2.49
N LEU A 80 -8.03 -16.16 -2.02
CA LEU A 80 -8.83 -16.00 -0.81
C LEU A 80 -10.30 -16.37 -1.01
N HIS A 81 -10.81 -16.30 -2.25
CA HIS A 81 -12.21 -16.55 -2.53
C HIS A 81 -12.62 -17.99 -2.17
N GLY A 82 -13.71 -18.13 -1.42
CA GLY A 82 -14.21 -19.42 -0.94
C GLY A 82 -13.54 -19.91 0.36
N ARG A 83 -12.45 -19.28 0.78
CA ARG A 83 -11.73 -19.56 2.02
C ARG A 83 -11.94 -18.48 3.09
N VAL A 84 -12.47 -17.33 2.69
CA VAL A 84 -12.63 -16.16 3.56
C VAL A 84 -14.07 -15.66 3.53
N LYS A 85 -14.68 -15.44 4.72
CA LYS A 85 -16.06 -14.96 4.83
C LYS A 85 -16.21 -13.46 4.57
N ARG A 86 -15.18 -12.66 4.85
CA ARG A 86 -15.14 -11.20 4.65
C ARG A 86 -13.74 -10.73 4.32
N LEU A 87 -13.62 -9.87 3.33
CA LEU A 87 -12.37 -9.17 3.01
C LEU A 87 -12.49 -7.72 3.49
N CYS A 88 -11.47 -7.22 4.18
CA CYS A 88 -11.36 -5.83 4.59
C CYS A 88 -10.12 -5.22 3.94
N ILE A 89 -10.28 -4.05 3.31
CA ILE A 89 -9.18 -3.32 2.69
C ILE A 89 -9.11 -1.93 3.33
N ALA A 90 -7.89 -1.51 3.66
CA ALA A 90 -7.55 -0.12 3.94
C ALA A 90 -6.37 0.26 3.04
N GLU A 91 -6.57 1.23 2.16
CA GLU A 91 -5.50 1.72 1.30
C GLU A 91 -5.63 3.23 1.08
N TYR A 92 -4.52 3.89 0.76
CA TYR A 92 -4.53 5.31 0.43
C TYR A 92 -5.51 5.63 -0.70
N ALA A 93 -6.30 6.69 -0.51
CA ALA A 93 -7.47 6.98 -1.33
C ALA A 93 -7.15 7.63 -2.69
N LEU A 94 -5.89 8.03 -2.92
CA LEU A 94 -5.49 8.98 -3.99
C LEU A 94 -6.35 10.25 -3.97
N HIS A 95 -6.72 10.67 -2.76
CA HIS A 95 -7.55 11.83 -2.49
C HIS A 95 -7.07 12.50 -1.21
N ALA A 96 -7.21 13.82 -1.13
CA ALA A 96 -6.87 14.60 0.04
C ALA A 96 -8.03 15.53 0.38
N SER A 97 -8.69 15.29 1.51
CA SER A 97 -9.65 16.24 2.10
C SER A 97 -8.93 17.47 2.64
N GLU A 98 -7.69 17.28 3.10
CA GLU A 98 -6.86 18.31 3.72
C GLU A 98 -5.86 18.87 2.71
N LYS A 99 -5.79 20.20 2.61
CA LYS A 99 -4.85 20.87 1.69
C LYS A 99 -3.40 20.45 1.91
N ALA A 100 -3.03 20.27 3.18
CA ALA A 100 -1.68 19.84 3.57
C ALA A 100 -1.33 18.41 3.12
N ALA A 101 -2.30 17.62 2.66
CA ALA A 101 -2.10 16.27 2.15
C ALA A 101 -2.07 16.17 0.62
N ILE A 102 -2.37 17.26 -0.10
CA ILE A 102 -2.25 17.32 -1.57
C ILE A 102 -0.83 16.94 -2.05
N PRO A 103 0.27 17.40 -1.41
CA PRO A 103 1.60 16.99 -1.82
C PRO A 103 1.81 15.47 -1.80
N HIS A 104 1.22 14.75 -0.84
CA HIS A 104 1.33 13.29 -0.77
C HIS A 104 0.70 12.64 -2.01
N VAL A 105 -0.49 13.09 -2.44
CA VAL A 105 -1.16 12.55 -3.63
C VAL A 105 -0.30 12.75 -4.87
N LEU A 106 0.28 13.94 -5.05
CA LEU A 106 1.11 14.24 -6.21
C LEU A 106 2.43 13.46 -6.20
N ALA A 107 3.06 13.30 -5.03
CA ALA A 107 4.28 12.51 -4.88
C ALA A 107 4.06 11.06 -5.29
N VAL A 108 2.99 10.43 -4.82
CA VAL A 108 2.65 9.05 -5.16
C VAL A 108 2.41 8.88 -6.67
N LEU A 109 1.73 9.83 -7.32
CA LEU A 109 1.52 9.77 -8.76
C LEU A 109 2.84 9.94 -9.53
N ALA A 110 3.74 10.80 -9.07
CA ALA A 110 5.07 10.95 -9.67
C ALA A 110 5.90 9.67 -9.52
N ARG A 111 5.97 9.10 -8.31
CA ARG A 111 6.67 7.83 -8.04
C ARG A 111 6.07 6.68 -8.83
N GLY A 112 4.76 6.46 -8.77
CA GLY A 112 4.11 5.40 -9.54
C GLY A 112 4.29 5.54 -11.05
N SER A 113 4.37 6.76 -11.58
CA SER A 113 4.66 6.98 -13.00
C SER A 113 6.06 6.51 -13.37
N LEU A 114 7.07 6.71 -12.50
CA LEU A 114 8.41 6.17 -12.70
C LEU A 114 8.43 4.64 -12.55
N GLU A 115 7.82 4.11 -11.49
CA GLU A 115 7.81 2.66 -11.23
C GLU A 115 7.11 1.87 -12.34
N SER A 116 6.17 2.47 -13.08
CA SER A 116 5.53 1.83 -14.25
C SER A 116 6.51 1.46 -15.38
N TYR A 117 7.75 1.94 -15.34
CA TYR A 117 8.82 1.61 -16.29
C TYR A 117 9.81 0.57 -15.75
N LYS A 118 9.64 0.10 -14.50
CA LYS A 118 10.50 -0.90 -13.88
C LYS A 118 9.79 -2.25 -13.84
N GLU A 119 10.48 -3.31 -14.30
CA GLU A 119 9.97 -4.68 -14.18
C GLU A 119 10.06 -5.19 -12.72
N GLU A 120 11.17 -4.84 -12.06
CA GLU A 120 11.39 -5.13 -10.65
C GLU A 120 11.63 -3.82 -9.90
N SER A 121 11.05 -3.73 -8.70
CA SER A 121 11.18 -2.57 -7.84
C SER A 121 11.22 -2.99 -6.38
N VAL A 122 12.04 -2.29 -5.62
CA VAL A 122 12.17 -2.40 -4.17
C VAL A 122 11.58 -1.17 -3.45
N GLU A 123 10.94 -0.27 -4.20
CA GLU A 123 10.26 0.89 -3.64
C GLU A 123 9.01 0.46 -2.87
N ASN A 124 8.58 1.29 -1.92
CA ASN A 124 7.31 1.10 -1.26
C ASN A 124 6.17 1.26 -2.27
N VAL A 125 6.04 2.42 -2.91
CA VAL A 125 4.99 2.66 -3.91
C VAL A 125 5.39 2.05 -5.25
N ARG A 126 4.91 0.84 -5.58
CA ARG A 126 5.14 0.15 -6.86
C ARG A 126 3.98 0.30 -7.82
N SER A 127 2.76 0.03 -7.34
CA SER A 127 1.52 0.14 -8.11
C SER A 127 0.48 0.94 -7.31
N PRO A 128 0.40 2.27 -7.45
CA PRO A 128 -0.57 3.08 -6.71
C PRO A 128 -1.98 2.93 -7.30
N LEU A 129 -2.59 1.76 -7.08
CA LEU A 129 -3.94 1.46 -7.53
C LEU A 129 -4.93 2.38 -6.82
N SER A 130 -5.83 2.98 -7.58
CA SER A 130 -6.93 3.77 -7.03
C SER A 130 -7.96 2.87 -6.34
N PRO A 131 -8.79 3.41 -5.43
CA PRO A 131 -9.94 2.69 -4.90
C PRO A 131 -10.86 2.07 -5.98
N SER A 132 -11.03 2.74 -7.12
CA SER A 132 -11.81 2.19 -8.24
C SER A 132 -11.13 1.02 -8.94
N ALA A 133 -9.81 1.06 -9.11
CA ALA A 133 -9.03 -0.05 -9.65
C ALA A 133 -9.06 -1.26 -8.71
N ILE A 134 -8.85 -1.04 -7.41
CA ILE A 134 -8.93 -2.09 -6.38
C ILE A 134 -10.32 -2.75 -6.38
N LYS A 135 -11.41 -1.96 -6.42
CA LYS A 135 -12.77 -2.51 -6.53
C LYS A 135 -12.99 -3.30 -7.82
N THR A 136 -12.39 -2.87 -8.93
CA THR A 136 -12.48 -3.59 -10.21
C THR A 136 -11.77 -4.94 -10.14
N ALA A 137 -10.55 -4.99 -9.60
CA ALA A 137 -9.79 -6.22 -9.36
C ALA A 137 -10.54 -7.17 -8.41
N ALA A 138 -11.11 -6.63 -7.33
CA ALA A 138 -11.95 -7.40 -6.40
C ALA A 138 -13.17 -8.00 -7.11
N GLY A 139 -13.89 -7.22 -7.93
CA GLY A 139 -15.03 -7.70 -8.71
C GLY A 139 -14.68 -8.82 -9.68
N ARG A 140 -13.54 -8.71 -10.39
CA ARG A 140 -13.02 -9.79 -11.26
C ARG A 140 -12.68 -11.06 -10.47
N SER A 141 -12.34 -10.89 -9.20
CA SER A 141 -12.02 -11.97 -8.26
C SER A 141 -13.23 -12.46 -7.46
N ARG A 142 -14.46 -12.12 -7.90
CA ARG A 142 -15.75 -12.50 -7.29
C ARG A 142 -15.93 -11.97 -5.86
N TRP A 143 -15.49 -10.75 -5.62
CA TRP A 143 -15.77 -10.00 -4.39
C TRP A 143 -16.68 -8.83 -4.68
N GLU A 144 -17.71 -8.65 -3.85
CA GLU A 144 -18.63 -7.53 -3.93
C GLU A 144 -18.36 -6.54 -2.79
N CYS A 145 -18.19 -5.27 -3.12
CA CYS A 145 -18.02 -4.21 -2.13
C CYS A 145 -19.35 -3.94 -1.41
N THR A 146 -19.41 -4.29 -0.13
CA THR A 146 -20.63 -4.14 0.69
C THR A 146 -20.69 -2.83 1.45
N HIS A 147 -19.53 -2.26 1.78
CA HIS A 147 -19.43 -0.98 2.47
C HIS A 147 -18.08 -0.34 2.13
N GLU A 148 -18.07 0.97 1.95
CA GLU A 148 -16.86 1.77 1.81
C GLU A 148 -17.00 3.13 2.49
N SER A 149 -15.88 3.69 2.94
CA SER A 149 -15.79 5.06 3.44
C SER A 149 -14.36 5.59 3.29
N THR A 150 -14.17 6.86 3.64
CA THR A 150 -12.87 7.52 3.62
C THR A 150 -12.58 8.10 5.01
N ILE A 151 -11.35 7.91 5.48
CA ILE A 151 -10.86 8.38 6.77
C ILE A 151 -9.75 9.39 6.51
N VAL A 152 -9.81 10.55 7.16
CA VAL A 152 -8.70 11.50 7.21
C VAL A 152 -7.75 11.08 8.34
N PRO A 153 -6.49 10.71 8.06
CA PRO A 153 -5.56 10.30 9.10
C PRO A 153 -5.26 11.40 10.11
N GLU A 154 -4.89 10.97 11.31
CA GLU A 154 -4.34 11.87 12.32
C GLU A 154 -3.08 12.58 11.80
N VAL A 155 -2.84 13.79 12.30
CA VAL A 155 -1.74 14.66 11.86
C VAL A 155 -0.35 14.01 12.06
N GLY A 156 -0.24 13.01 12.94
CA GLY A 156 1.02 12.33 13.26
C GLY A 156 1.48 11.27 12.25
N LEU A 157 0.64 10.86 11.30
CA LEU A 157 1.03 9.85 10.29
C LEU A 157 1.98 10.47 9.26
N LEU A 158 3.17 9.89 9.10
CA LEU A 158 4.32 10.50 8.42
C LEU A 158 4.50 10.08 6.95
N ASP A 159 3.72 9.12 6.47
CA ASP A 159 3.83 8.55 5.14
C ASP A 159 3.84 9.63 4.04
N GLY A 160 2.98 10.64 4.16
CA GLY A 160 2.99 11.75 3.21
C GLY A 160 4.28 12.56 3.19
N SER A 161 4.93 12.72 4.34
CA SER A 161 6.24 13.39 4.40
C SER A 161 7.36 12.52 3.81
N TRP A 162 7.31 11.21 4.04
CA TRP A 162 8.29 10.28 3.48
C TRP A 162 8.21 10.23 1.96
N GLU A 163 7.02 10.03 1.39
CA GLU A 163 6.86 9.93 -0.07
C GLU A 163 7.13 11.26 -0.79
N VAL A 164 6.80 12.39 -0.18
CA VAL A 164 7.23 13.69 -0.72
C VAL A 164 8.75 13.80 -0.69
N GLY A 165 9.40 13.38 0.41
CA GLY A 165 10.86 13.42 0.54
C GLY A 165 11.57 12.60 -0.54
N THR A 166 11.08 11.40 -0.84
CA THR A 166 11.67 10.52 -1.86
C THR A 166 11.60 11.17 -3.25
N VAL A 167 10.45 11.71 -3.64
CA VAL A 167 10.25 12.37 -4.94
C VAL A 167 11.00 13.70 -5.06
N MET A 168 11.19 14.42 -3.95
CA MET A 168 11.96 15.68 -3.93
C MET A 168 13.47 15.48 -3.99
N SER A 169 13.98 14.27 -3.77
CA SER A 169 15.41 13.97 -3.86
C SER A 169 15.96 14.16 -5.28
N ASP A 170 17.27 14.42 -5.37
CA ASP A 170 17.98 14.42 -6.66
C ASP A 170 18.06 13.00 -7.24
N ASP A 171 18.10 11.98 -6.38
CA ASP A 171 18.12 10.57 -6.77
C ASP A 171 16.88 10.18 -7.58
N PHE A 172 15.70 10.75 -7.26
CA PHE A 172 14.50 10.55 -8.06
C PHE A 172 14.69 10.99 -9.52
N LEU A 173 15.28 12.17 -9.75
CA LEU A 173 15.52 12.66 -11.12
C LEU A 173 16.58 11.81 -11.84
N HIS A 174 17.64 11.41 -11.14
CA HIS A 174 18.64 10.49 -11.69
C HIS A 174 18.02 9.15 -12.10
N GLU A 175 17.11 8.59 -11.29
CA GLU A 175 16.38 7.37 -11.64
C GLU A 175 15.50 7.58 -12.88
N VAL A 176 14.78 8.70 -12.98
CA VAL A 176 13.97 9.03 -14.16
C VAL A 176 14.83 9.04 -15.44
N ASP A 177 16.00 9.67 -15.39
CA ASP A 177 16.92 9.73 -16.53
C ASP A 177 17.48 8.35 -16.92
N ASN A 178 17.71 7.47 -15.94
CA ASN A 178 18.26 6.14 -16.15
C ASN A 178 17.22 5.12 -16.64
N VAL A 179 15.98 5.19 -16.15
CA VAL A 179 14.94 4.18 -16.39
C VAL A 179 14.08 4.54 -17.59
N VAL A 180 13.75 5.82 -17.76
CA VAL A 180 12.75 6.26 -18.74
C VAL A 180 13.44 6.76 -20.00
N SER A 181 13.41 5.95 -21.06
CA SER A 181 14.07 6.29 -22.34
C SER A 181 13.37 7.40 -23.13
N ASN A 182 12.05 7.52 -23.00
CA ASN A 182 11.25 8.51 -23.73
C ASN A 182 11.34 9.91 -23.11
N GLU A 183 11.82 10.89 -23.87
CA GLU A 183 11.98 12.28 -23.42
C GLU A 183 10.66 12.92 -22.97
N LYS A 184 9.55 12.69 -23.69
CA LYS A 184 8.25 13.25 -23.32
C LYS A 184 7.75 12.67 -22.00
N THR A 185 7.95 11.38 -21.78
CA THR A 185 7.62 10.75 -20.50
C THR A 185 8.48 11.32 -19.37
N ARG A 186 9.80 11.46 -19.55
CA ARG A 186 10.68 12.08 -18.54
C ARG A 186 10.18 13.46 -18.16
N ALA A 187 9.82 14.28 -19.15
CA ALA A 187 9.28 15.62 -18.92
C ALA A 187 7.96 15.60 -18.12
N VAL A 188 7.07 14.63 -18.37
CA VAL A 188 5.83 14.47 -17.61
C VAL A 188 6.11 14.08 -16.16
N ILE A 189 7.00 13.11 -15.92
CA ILE A 189 7.34 12.66 -14.55
C ILE A 189 8.04 13.79 -13.78
N ALA A 190 8.98 14.49 -14.41
CA ALA A 190 9.62 15.67 -13.83
C ALA A 190 8.60 16.78 -13.54
N SER A 191 7.63 17.00 -14.42
CA SER A 191 6.55 17.98 -14.16
C SER A 191 5.66 17.56 -12.99
N ALA A 192 5.39 16.26 -12.80
CA ALA A 192 4.66 15.76 -11.64
C ALA A 192 5.44 16.01 -10.34
N ARG A 193 6.77 15.81 -10.35
CA ARG A 193 7.66 16.22 -9.27
C ARG A 193 7.55 17.72 -8.99
N GLU A 194 7.67 18.57 -10.00
CA GLU A 194 7.55 20.03 -9.80
C GLU A 194 6.18 20.45 -9.25
N ALA A 195 5.10 19.79 -9.66
CA ALA A 195 3.78 20.00 -9.07
C ALA A 195 3.74 19.64 -7.58
N THR A 196 4.39 18.54 -7.18
CA THR A 196 4.59 18.19 -5.76
C THR A 196 5.36 19.28 -5.03
N ALA A 197 6.48 19.77 -5.56
CA ALA A 197 7.28 20.83 -4.97
C ALA A 197 6.50 22.14 -4.78
N ALA A 198 5.72 22.52 -5.79
CA ALA A 198 4.84 23.68 -5.75
C ALA A 198 3.75 23.53 -4.67
N ALA A 199 3.16 22.33 -4.55
CA ALA A 199 2.16 22.04 -3.53
C ALA A 199 2.75 22.09 -2.11
N VAL A 200 3.98 21.61 -1.90
CA VAL A 200 4.72 21.75 -0.62
C VAL A 200 4.98 23.23 -0.32
N SER A 201 5.45 23.99 -1.30
CA SER A 201 5.73 25.42 -1.13
C SER A 201 4.47 26.21 -0.76
N ALA A 202 3.32 25.83 -1.31
CA ALA A 202 2.02 26.43 -1.01
C ALA A 202 1.53 26.18 0.42
N LEU A 203 2.19 25.28 1.18
CA LEU A 203 1.89 25.05 2.60
C LEU A 203 2.49 26.12 3.53
N ASP A 204 3.34 27.02 3.01
CA ASP A 204 3.95 28.13 3.77
C ASP A 204 4.58 27.68 5.10
N GLY A 205 5.38 26.59 5.02
CA GLY A 205 6.07 26.00 6.16
C GLY A 205 5.23 25.06 7.03
N ALA A 206 3.93 24.88 6.74
CA ALA A 206 3.15 23.83 7.37
C ALA A 206 3.64 22.43 6.94
N LYS A 207 3.52 21.46 7.85
CA LYS A 207 3.96 20.08 7.58
C LYS A 207 3.05 19.39 6.56
N VAL A 208 3.65 18.62 5.68
CA VAL A 208 2.94 17.70 4.79
C VAL A 208 2.20 16.66 5.64
N ARG A 209 0.91 16.46 5.33
CA ARG A 209 0.07 15.44 5.94
C ARG A 209 -0.06 14.24 5.02
N THR A 210 -0.38 13.09 5.61
CA THR A 210 -0.75 11.90 4.86
C THR A 210 -2.15 12.06 4.28
N MET A 211 -2.30 11.77 2.98
CA MET A 211 -3.57 11.70 2.25
C MET A 211 -4.61 10.81 2.93
N ASP A 212 -5.85 10.94 2.48
CA ASP A 212 -6.97 10.20 3.02
C ASP A 212 -6.79 8.69 2.78
N VAL A 213 -7.36 7.87 3.67
CA VAL A 213 -7.38 6.42 3.57
C VAL A 213 -8.77 5.97 3.19
N TRP A 214 -8.88 5.27 2.07
CA TRP A 214 -10.08 4.57 1.67
C TRP A 214 -10.15 3.23 2.38
N VAL A 215 -11.29 2.95 3.01
CA VAL A 215 -11.55 1.68 3.68
C VAL A 215 -12.79 1.04 3.08
N ALA A 216 -12.74 -0.27 2.88
CA ALA A 216 -13.85 -1.03 2.34
C ALA A 216 -13.93 -2.44 2.90
N SER A 217 -15.15 -2.97 2.90
CA SER A 217 -15.42 -4.36 3.24
C SER A 217 -16.18 -5.04 2.12
N PHE A 218 -15.78 -6.27 1.82
CA PHE A 218 -16.29 -7.07 0.72
C PHE A 218 -16.82 -8.41 1.24
N SER A 219 -17.87 -8.90 0.59
CA SER A 219 -18.36 -10.26 0.73
C SER A 219 -18.04 -11.08 -0.52
N PRO A 220 -17.84 -12.40 -0.40
CA PRO A 220 -17.78 -13.28 -1.56
C PRO A 220 -19.08 -13.17 -2.37
N SER A 221 -18.97 -12.98 -3.67
CA SER A 221 -20.12 -13.00 -4.57
C SER A 221 -20.60 -14.44 -4.79
N ALA A 222 -21.90 -14.62 -5.04
CA ALA A 222 -22.44 -15.92 -5.41
C ALA A 222 -21.84 -16.40 -6.76
N PRO A 223 -21.72 -17.72 -6.98
CA PRO A 223 -21.25 -18.29 -8.25
C PRO A 223 -22.15 -17.96 -9.44
#